data_AF-A0A9P6E2A1-F1
#
_entry.id   AF-A0A9P6E2A1-F1
#
_cell.length_a   1.000
_cell.length_b   1.000
_cell.length_c   1.000
_cell.angle_alpha   90.00
_cell.angle_beta   90.00
_cell.angle_gamma   90.00
#
_symmetry.space_group_name_H-M   'P 1'
#
loop_
_entity.id
_entity.type
_entity.pdbx_description
1 polymer ?
#
loop_
_entity_poly.entity_id
_entity_poly.type
_entity_poly.pdbx_seq_one_letter_code
_entity_poly.pdbx_strand_id
1 'polypeptide(L)'
;MVEYEDEFGRMRTARKSEVPRNLPSKTEEISDEYDPYIIRGDQGFFPVYEPSAERVKDIEEAFVADSNPTKHYDASQEVRAAAAGFYQFSADEETRRKQMEDLKRVREETEAERARLVAEEPSSGGDARESMGSTKTSIIIGRGIDKRKRDIEERRKAVEAKRRKTGSGFNIQASLESSADDFLAKLEEDIMKPKS
;
A
#
# COMPACT_ATOMS: atom_id res chain seq x y z
N MET A 1 -18.24 16.93 -28.67
CA MET A 1 -18.44 18.37 -28.42
C MET A 1 -19.94 18.60 -28.28
N VAL A 2 -20.36 19.58 -27.49
CA VAL A 2 -21.76 19.94 -27.25
C VAL A 2 -21.96 21.36 -27.75
N GLU A 3 -23.06 21.59 -28.47
CA GLU A 3 -23.53 22.91 -28.86
C GLU A 3 -24.36 23.49 -27.71
N TYR A 4 -24.03 24.71 -27.28
CA TYR A 4 -24.79 25.42 -26.26
C TYR A 4 -24.95 26.90 -26.62
N GLU A 5 -26.04 27.51 -26.15
CA GLU A 5 -26.34 28.92 -26.33
C GLU A 5 -25.81 29.72 -25.15
N ASP A 6 -24.75 30.51 -25.36
CA ASP A 6 -24.14 31.38 -24.35
C ASP A 6 -25.12 32.49 -23.89
N GLU A 7 -24.83 33.18 -22.78
CA GLU A 7 -25.70 34.23 -22.16
C GLU A 7 -26.06 35.39 -23.12
N PHE A 8 -25.35 35.48 -24.25
CA PHE A 8 -25.54 36.48 -25.30
C PHE A 8 -26.32 35.93 -26.52
N GLY A 9 -26.96 34.76 -26.40
CA GLY A 9 -27.73 34.13 -27.48
C GLY A 9 -26.88 33.63 -28.64
N ARG A 10 -25.60 33.33 -28.39
CA ARG A 10 -24.65 32.88 -29.42
C ARG A 10 -24.40 31.39 -29.28
N MET A 11 -24.50 30.65 -30.39
CA MET A 11 -24.18 29.23 -30.43
C MET A 11 -22.67 29.00 -30.37
N ARG A 12 -22.20 28.26 -29.37
CA ARG A 12 -20.78 27.88 -29.21
C ARG A 12 -20.65 26.37 -29.07
N THR A 13 -19.52 25.84 -29.54
CA THR A 13 -19.16 24.43 -29.40
C THR A 13 -18.05 24.26 -28.37
N ALA A 14 -18.29 23.47 -27.33
CA ALA A 14 -17.30 23.16 -26.28
C ALA A 14 -17.31 21.68 -25.89
N ARG A 15 -16.37 21.25 -25.06
CA ARG A 15 -16.41 19.91 -24.45
C ARG A 15 -17.47 19.88 -23.35
N LYS A 16 -18.10 18.71 -23.11
CA LYS A 16 -19.16 18.55 -22.08
C LYS A 16 -18.72 19.00 -20.67
N SER A 17 -17.42 18.91 -20.37
CA SER A 17 -16.80 19.35 -19.11
C SER A 17 -16.66 20.86 -18.97
N GLU A 18 -16.66 21.62 -20.07
CA GLU A 18 -16.41 23.07 -20.11
C GLU A 18 -17.71 23.87 -20.25
N VAL A 19 -18.82 23.22 -20.57
CA VAL A 19 -20.14 23.85 -20.65
C VAL A 19 -20.64 24.13 -19.23
N PRO A 20 -21.06 25.37 -18.91
CA PRO A 20 -21.64 25.71 -17.62
C PRO A 20 -22.85 24.81 -17.29
N ARG A 21 -22.94 24.35 -16.03
CA ARG A 21 -23.95 23.39 -15.56
C ARG A 21 -25.39 23.89 -15.66
N ASN A 22 -25.58 25.20 -15.77
CA ASN A 22 -26.86 25.90 -15.92
C ASN A 22 -27.30 26.08 -17.39
N LEU A 23 -26.40 25.84 -18.35
CA LEU A 23 -26.66 25.93 -19.79
C LEU A 23 -26.88 24.60 -20.54
N PRO A 24 -26.85 23.38 -19.94
CA PRO A 24 -26.91 22.17 -20.75
C PRO A 24 -28.23 22.10 -21.51
N SER A 25 -28.10 21.76 -22.80
CA SER A 25 -29.17 21.41 -23.71
C SER A 25 -30.13 20.44 -23.02
N LYS A 26 -31.41 20.82 -22.95
CA LYS A 26 -32.55 20.00 -22.55
C LYS A 26 -32.77 18.89 -23.60
N THR A 27 -31.81 17.98 -23.71
CA THR A 27 -31.80 16.88 -24.69
C THR A 27 -31.05 15.66 -24.15
N GLU A 28 -30.85 15.59 -22.83
CA GLU A 28 -31.04 14.30 -22.18
C GLU A 28 -32.50 14.36 -21.71
N GLU A 29 -33.43 14.13 -22.64
CA GLU A 29 -34.58 13.33 -22.28
C GLU A 29 -33.96 12.15 -21.57
N ILE A 30 -34.07 12.13 -20.24
CA ILE A 30 -33.92 10.90 -19.49
C ILE A 30 -34.85 9.99 -20.25
N SER A 31 -34.26 9.11 -21.06
CA SER A 31 -34.98 8.00 -21.63
C SER A 31 -35.50 7.32 -20.38
N ASP A 32 -36.74 7.63 -20.02
CA ASP A 32 -37.62 6.73 -19.33
C ASP A 32 -37.81 5.58 -20.31
N GLU A 33 -36.71 4.87 -20.61
CA GLU A 33 -36.71 3.52 -21.11
C GLU A 33 -37.48 2.81 -20.02
N TYR A 34 -38.76 2.64 -20.31
CA TYR A 34 -39.75 2.15 -19.40
C TYR A 34 -39.36 0.71 -19.15
N ASP A 35 -38.43 0.50 -18.22
CA ASP A 35 -38.01 -0.83 -17.81
C ASP A 35 -39.24 -1.45 -17.14
N PRO A 36 -39.91 -2.41 -17.81
CA PRO A 36 -41.14 -2.97 -17.30
C PRO A 36 -40.91 -3.74 -15.98
N TYR A 37 -39.65 -3.98 -15.59
CA TYR A 37 -39.28 -4.64 -14.34
C TYR A 37 -39.01 -3.66 -13.19
N ILE A 38 -38.92 -2.35 -13.44
CA ILE A 38 -38.72 -1.35 -12.38
C ILE A 38 -40.09 -0.76 -11.99
N ILE A 39 -40.65 -1.29 -10.91
CA ILE A 39 -41.88 -0.76 -10.30
C ILE A 39 -41.54 0.56 -9.57
N ARG A 40 -41.68 1.69 -10.27
CA ARG A 40 -41.57 3.05 -9.70
C ARG A 40 -42.89 3.44 -9.00
N GLY A 41 -43.23 2.76 -7.91
CA GLY A 41 -44.37 3.11 -7.05
C GLY A 41 -43.97 4.03 -5.90
N ASP A 42 -44.91 4.79 -5.35
CA ASP A 42 -44.77 5.47 -4.05
C ASP A 42 -44.70 4.39 -2.95
N GLN A 43 -43.50 3.93 -2.63
CA GLN A 43 -43.25 2.90 -1.63
C GLN A 43 -43.34 3.51 -0.23
N GLY A 44 -44.56 3.90 0.17
CA GLY A 44 -44.85 4.49 1.49
C GLY A 44 -44.87 3.48 2.63
N PHE A 45 -44.71 2.17 2.36
CA PHE A 45 -44.80 1.12 3.37
C PHE A 45 -43.67 0.11 3.23
N PHE A 46 -42.72 0.18 4.15
CA PHE A 46 -41.74 -0.88 4.38
C PHE A 46 -42.24 -1.74 5.55
N PRO A 47 -42.61 -3.01 5.34
CA PRO A 47 -42.98 -3.87 6.45
C PRO A 47 -41.78 -4.01 7.39
N VAL A 48 -41.89 -3.44 8.58
CA VAL A 48 -40.91 -3.64 9.65
C VAL A 48 -41.25 -4.96 10.31
N TYR A 49 -40.25 -5.83 10.45
CA TYR A 49 -40.43 -7.09 11.14
C TYR A 49 -40.65 -6.85 12.64
N GLU A 50 -41.83 -7.23 13.14
CA GLU A 50 -42.15 -7.26 14.56
C GLU A 50 -42.17 -8.72 15.05
N PRO A 51 -41.15 -9.17 15.81
CA PRO A 51 -41.12 -10.53 16.33
C PRO A 51 -42.28 -10.77 17.30
N SER A 52 -42.84 -11.98 17.28
CA SER A 52 -43.85 -12.40 18.26
C SER A 52 -43.26 -12.42 19.67
N ALA A 53 -44.10 -12.20 20.68
CA ALA A 53 -43.69 -12.23 22.08
C ALA A 53 -43.06 -13.57 22.51
N GLU A 54 -43.49 -14.68 21.91
CA GLU A 54 -42.89 -16.00 22.11
C GLU A 54 -41.46 -16.05 21.58
N ARG A 55 -41.23 -15.54 20.36
CA ARG A 55 -39.89 -15.51 19.76
C ARG A 55 -38.92 -14.62 20.53
N VAL A 56 -39.40 -13.51 21.10
CA VAL A 56 -38.56 -12.66 21.97
C VAL A 56 -38.13 -13.43 23.21
N LYS A 57 -39.05 -14.17 23.85
CA LYS A 57 -38.73 -15.00 25.02
C LYS A 57 -37.76 -16.12 24.69
N ASP A 58 -37.93 -16.83 23.58
CA ASP A 58 -37.01 -17.89 23.16
C ASP A 58 -35.58 -17.35 22.98
N ILE A 59 -35.44 -16.15 22.42
CA ILE A 59 -34.14 -15.47 22.24
C ILE A 59 -33.55 -15.09 23.60
N GLU A 60 -34.35 -14.55 24.51
CA GLU A 60 -33.92 -14.19 25.86
C GLU A 60 -33.47 -15.43 26.66
N GLU A 61 -34.23 -16.52 26.60
CA GLU A 61 -33.90 -17.79 27.27
C GLU A 61 -32.61 -18.39 26.70
N ALA A 62 -32.45 -18.41 25.38
CA ALA A 62 -31.22 -18.86 24.72
C ALA A 62 -30.03 -17.98 25.12
N PHE A 63 -30.20 -16.66 25.15
CA PHE A 63 -29.15 -15.73 25.56
C PHE A 63 -28.74 -15.93 27.03
N VAL A 64 -29.70 -16.14 27.93
CA VAL A 64 -29.41 -16.42 29.34
C VAL A 64 -28.68 -17.76 29.51
N ALA A 65 -29.07 -18.79 28.74
CA ALA A 65 -28.39 -20.09 28.75
C ALA A 65 -26.95 -20.00 28.19
N ASP A 66 -26.72 -19.14 27.21
CA ASP A 66 -25.40 -18.94 26.60
C ASP A 66 -24.51 -17.91 27.32
N SER A 67 -25.09 -17.03 28.13
CA SER A 67 -24.41 -16.03 28.95
C SER A 67 -23.74 -16.65 30.20
N ASN A 68 -22.98 -17.73 29.99
CA ASN A 68 -22.05 -18.19 31.00
C ASN A 68 -20.79 -17.30 30.92
N PRO A 69 -20.43 -16.53 31.97
CA PRO A 69 -19.27 -15.63 31.96
C PRO A 69 -17.92 -16.35 31.78
N THR A 70 -17.92 -17.68 31.78
CA THR A 70 -16.73 -18.53 31.56
C THR A 70 -16.55 -18.97 30.11
N LYS A 71 -17.52 -18.72 29.20
CA LYS A 71 -17.37 -19.04 27.77
C LYS A 71 -16.46 -18.02 27.11
N HIS A 72 -15.24 -18.43 26.78
CA HIS A 72 -14.27 -17.62 26.04
C HIS A 72 -14.55 -17.60 24.55
N TYR A 73 -14.07 -16.56 23.88
CA TYR A 73 -14.14 -16.44 22.42
C TYR A 73 -13.34 -17.55 21.72
N ASP A 74 -13.97 -18.20 20.74
CA ASP A 74 -13.36 -19.22 19.89
C ASP A 74 -13.31 -18.74 18.43
N ALA A 75 -12.12 -18.38 17.96
CA ALA A 75 -11.94 -17.93 16.59
C ALA A 75 -12.04 -19.06 15.55
N SER A 76 -12.10 -20.33 15.95
CA SER A 76 -12.28 -21.43 14.99
C SER A 76 -13.64 -21.38 14.29
N GLN A 77 -14.62 -20.72 14.90
CA GLN A 77 -15.95 -20.51 14.34
C GLN A 77 -16.03 -19.29 13.39
N GLU A 78 -14.95 -18.52 13.28
CA GLU A 78 -14.93 -17.31 12.49
C GLU A 78 -14.58 -17.60 11.02
N VAL A 79 -15.42 -17.12 10.09
CA VAL A 79 -15.24 -17.31 8.64
C VAL A 79 -14.41 -16.20 8.00
N ARG A 80 -14.05 -15.15 8.75
CA ARG A 80 -13.28 -14.00 8.25
C ARG A 80 -11.79 -14.33 8.16
N ALA A 81 -11.11 -13.67 7.22
CA ALA A 81 -9.66 -13.76 7.12
C ALA A 81 -9.00 -13.11 8.34
N ALA A 82 -8.22 -13.89 9.08
CA ALA A 82 -7.43 -13.39 10.21
C ALA A 82 -6.28 -12.49 9.71
N ALA A 83 -6.13 -11.32 10.33
CA ALA A 83 -5.07 -10.36 10.01
C ALA A 83 -3.71 -10.78 10.58
N ALA A 84 -2.65 -10.11 10.15
CA ALA A 84 -1.32 -10.29 10.72
C ALA A 84 -1.32 -9.94 12.23
N GLY A 85 -0.71 -10.80 13.04
CA GLY A 85 -0.71 -10.66 14.50
C GLY A 85 -1.95 -11.27 15.18
N PHE A 86 -2.77 -12.02 14.44
CA PHE A 86 -3.82 -12.84 15.04
C PHE A 86 -3.23 -13.90 15.99
N TYR A 87 -3.81 -14.03 17.19
CA TYR A 87 -3.42 -14.99 18.21
C TYR A 87 -4.67 -15.56 18.90
N GLN A 88 -4.84 -16.88 18.86
CA GLN A 88 -5.95 -17.59 19.51
C GLN A 88 -5.48 -18.17 20.85
N PHE A 89 -6.24 -17.88 21.91
CA PHE A 89 -5.98 -18.48 23.22
C PHE A 89 -6.48 -19.93 23.29
N SER A 90 -5.85 -20.70 24.18
CA SER A 90 -6.34 -22.02 24.56
C SER A 90 -7.73 -21.94 25.20
N ALA A 91 -8.55 -22.97 24.99
CA ALA A 91 -9.84 -23.13 25.67
C ALA A 91 -9.68 -23.60 27.13
N ASP A 92 -8.52 -24.16 27.48
CA ASP A 92 -8.20 -24.55 28.86
C ASP A 92 -7.72 -23.34 29.68
N GLU A 93 -8.29 -23.16 30.87
CA GLU A 93 -8.13 -21.94 31.67
C GLU A 93 -6.70 -21.77 32.19
N GLU A 94 -6.03 -22.86 32.56
CA GLU A 94 -4.66 -22.79 33.06
C GLU A 94 -3.67 -22.36 31.99
N THR A 95 -3.78 -22.97 30.80
CA THR A 95 -2.96 -22.63 29.65
C THR A 95 -3.26 -21.24 29.12
N ARG A 96 -4.54 -20.84 29.08
CA ARG A 96 -4.96 -19.48 28.73
C ARG A 96 -4.36 -18.43 29.67
N ARG A 97 -4.39 -18.66 30.99
CA ARG A 97 -3.80 -17.73 31.97
C ARG A 97 -2.30 -17.55 31.73
N LYS A 98 -1.57 -18.64 31.50
CA LYS A 98 -0.13 -18.58 31.17
C LYS A 98 0.12 -17.76 29.89
N GLN A 99 -0.66 -18.02 28.85
CA GLN A 99 -0.57 -17.26 27.59
C GLN A 99 -0.85 -15.76 27.79
N MET A 100 -1.80 -15.41 28.65
CA MET A 100 -2.10 -14.02 29.01
C MET A 100 -0.94 -13.35 29.77
N GLU A 101 -0.32 -14.07 30.71
CA GLU A 101 0.85 -13.60 31.45
C GLU A 101 2.06 -13.39 30.53
N ASP A 102 2.32 -14.32 29.63
CA ASP A 102 3.39 -14.22 28.64
C ASP A 102 3.19 -13.03 27.70
N LEU A 103 1.96 -12.83 27.20
CA LEU A 103 1.63 -11.69 26.33
C LEU A 103 1.83 -10.36 27.07
N LYS A 104 1.43 -10.30 28.34
CA LYS A 104 1.63 -9.12 29.19
C LYS A 104 3.12 -8.81 29.37
N ARG A 105 3.94 -9.84 29.61
CA ARG A 105 5.39 -9.68 29.75
C ARG A 105 6.03 -9.13 28.46
N VAL A 106 5.70 -9.71 27.30
CA VAL A 106 6.22 -9.25 26.00
C VAL A 106 5.82 -7.79 25.75
N ARG A 107 4.60 -7.41 26.14
CA ARG A 107 4.14 -6.02 26.06
C ARG A 107 4.98 -5.09 26.94
N GLU A 108 5.20 -5.45 28.21
CA GLU A 108 6.01 -4.65 29.14
C GLU A 108 7.46 -4.50 28.65
N GLU A 109 8.06 -5.56 28.13
CA GLU A 109 9.40 -5.53 27.51
C GLU A 109 9.43 -4.56 26.31
N THR A 110 8.44 -4.65 25.42
CA THR A 110 8.34 -3.77 24.24
C THR A 110 8.11 -2.31 24.62
N GLU A 111 7.27 -2.05 25.63
CA GLU A 111 7.01 -0.70 26.14
C GLU A 111 8.27 -0.11 26.80
N ALA A 112 9.01 -0.91 27.57
CA ALA A 112 10.27 -0.51 28.19
C ALA A 112 11.35 -0.20 27.14
N GLU A 113 11.50 -1.04 26.09
CA GLU A 113 12.43 -0.77 24.99
C GLU A 113 12.06 0.51 24.24
N ARG A 114 10.77 0.74 23.96
CA ARG A 114 10.32 1.99 23.34
C ARG A 114 10.63 3.20 24.22
N ALA A 115 10.41 3.11 25.52
CA ALA A 115 10.74 4.19 26.45
C ALA A 115 12.24 4.48 26.50
N ARG A 116 13.08 3.44 26.50
CA ARG A 116 14.55 3.58 26.45
C ARG A 116 15.01 4.27 25.17
N LEU A 117 14.52 3.83 24.01
CA LEU A 117 14.89 4.44 22.72
C LEU A 117 14.46 5.91 22.62
N VAL A 118 13.29 6.26 23.17
CA VAL A 118 12.83 7.65 23.23
C VAL A 118 13.69 8.49 24.18
N ALA A 119 14.14 7.92 25.30
CA ALA A 119 15.00 8.62 26.27
C ALA A 119 16.46 8.78 25.80
N GLU A 120 16.97 7.86 24.97
CA GLU A 120 18.33 7.88 24.43
C GLU A 120 18.49 8.72 23.17
N GLU A 121 17.41 9.18 22.51
CA GLU A 121 17.53 10.24 21.51
C GLU A 121 17.68 11.60 22.23
N PRO A 122 18.89 12.20 22.28
CA PRO A 122 18.97 13.60 22.66
C PRO A 122 18.16 14.38 21.63
N SER A 123 17.28 15.26 22.12
CA SER A 123 16.62 16.27 21.30
C SER A 123 17.68 17.11 20.58
N SER A 124 18.15 16.66 19.43
CA SER A 124 19.01 17.44 18.56
C SER A 124 18.12 18.53 17.98
N GLY A 125 18.20 19.71 18.59
CA GLY A 125 17.37 20.87 18.28
C GLY A 125 17.33 21.17 16.78
N GLY A 126 16.13 21.47 16.31
CA GLY A 126 15.87 21.98 14.98
C GLY A 126 14.37 22.21 14.83
N ASP A 127 13.97 23.47 14.87
CA ASP A 127 12.65 23.93 14.49
C ASP A 127 12.19 23.27 13.19
N ALA A 128 11.15 22.44 13.26
CA ALA A 128 10.33 22.08 12.12
C ALA A 128 8.88 21.95 12.61
N ARG A 129 8.15 23.05 12.43
CA ARG A 129 6.69 23.08 12.39
C ARG A 129 6.16 21.91 11.56
N GLU A 130 5.04 21.36 12.04
CA GLU A 130 4.05 20.59 11.28
C GLU A 130 4.54 19.30 10.59
N SER A 131 4.43 18.17 11.29
CA SER A 131 3.90 16.95 10.65
C SER A 131 3.39 15.97 11.71
N MET A 132 2.10 16.10 12.00
CA MET A 132 1.34 15.05 12.66
C MET A 132 1.34 13.79 11.78
N GLY A 133 1.88 12.67 12.30
CA GLY A 133 1.40 11.33 11.90
C GLY A 133 2.31 10.40 11.09
N SER A 134 3.65 10.49 11.14
CA SER A 134 4.50 9.54 10.37
C SER A 134 5.86 9.17 10.98
N THR A 135 5.91 8.79 12.27
CA THR A 135 7.18 8.41 12.93
C THR A 135 7.11 7.04 13.61
N LYS A 136 6.67 6.01 12.89
CA LYS A 136 6.91 4.60 13.29
C LYS A 136 7.43 3.73 12.15
N THR A 137 7.11 4.06 10.91
CA THR A 137 7.65 3.41 9.70
C THR A 137 9.09 3.83 9.38
N SER A 138 9.56 4.99 9.85
CA SER A 138 10.92 5.48 9.57
C SER A 138 12.03 4.68 10.27
N ILE A 139 11.77 4.12 11.46
CA ILE A 139 12.79 3.41 12.27
C ILE A 139 13.09 2.01 11.69
N ILE A 140 12.07 1.29 11.19
CA ILE A 140 12.26 -0.04 10.59
C ILE A 140 12.98 0.06 9.23
N ILE A 141 12.81 1.19 8.52
CA ILE A 141 13.49 1.48 7.27
C ILE A 141 15.00 1.81 7.50
N GLY A 142 15.40 2.26 8.70
CA GLY A 142 16.77 2.67 9.02
C GLY A 142 17.84 1.57 8.93
N ARG A 143 17.57 0.38 9.48
CA ARG A 143 18.55 -0.74 9.47
C ARG A 143 18.87 -1.24 8.05
N GLY A 144 17.89 -1.23 7.15
CA GLY A 144 18.08 -1.58 5.73
C GLY A 144 18.84 -0.50 4.96
N ILE A 145 18.66 0.77 5.31
CA ILE A 145 19.38 1.89 4.70
C ILE A 145 20.85 1.91 5.14
N ASP A 146 21.16 1.63 6.40
CA ASP A 146 22.55 1.66 6.89
C ASP A 146 23.42 0.55 6.31
N LYS A 147 22.82 -0.63 6.05
CA LYS A 147 23.52 -1.69 5.31
C LYS A 147 23.79 -1.26 3.86
N ARG A 148 22.80 -0.68 3.18
CA ARG A 148 22.97 -0.15 1.82
C ARG A 148 24.01 0.98 1.74
N LYS A 149 24.08 1.87 2.74
CA LYS A 149 25.10 2.93 2.81
C LYS A 149 26.51 2.34 2.92
N ARG A 150 26.72 1.36 3.80
CA ARG A 150 28.00 0.65 3.92
C ARG A 150 28.40 -0.05 2.62
N ASP A 151 27.48 -0.80 2.02
CA ASP A 151 27.74 -1.50 0.76
C ASP A 151 28.09 -0.53 -0.39
N ILE A 152 27.45 0.64 -0.44
CA ILE A 152 27.73 1.69 -1.44
C ILE A 152 29.10 2.33 -1.21
N GLU A 153 29.48 2.60 0.04
CA GLU A 153 30.78 3.19 0.38
C GLU A 153 31.94 2.22 0.09
N GLU A 154 31.78 0.94 0.43
CA GLU A 154 32.74 -0.11 0.08
C GLU A 154 32.90 -0.25 -1.44
N ARG A 155 31.79 -0.19 -2.18
CA ARG A 155 31.82 -0.21 -3.65
C ARG A 155 32.50 1.04 -4.22
N ARG A 156 32.27 2.23 -3.66
CA ARG A 156 32.96 3.46 -4.07
C ARG A 156 34.46 3.38 -3.80
N LYS A 157 34.86 2.91 -2.63
CA LYS A 157 36.28 2.72 -2.26
C LYS A 157 36.97 1.71 -3.17
N ALA A 158 36.30 0.61 -3.51
CA ALA A 158 36.81 -0.36 -4.46
C ALA A 158 36.97 0.22 -5.88
N VAL A 159 36.03 1.05 -6.34
CA VAL A 159 36.12 1.75 -7.63
C VAL A 159 37.24 2.78 -7.63
N GLU A 160 37.42 3.55 -6.55
CA GLU A 160 38.53 4.50 -6.42
C GLU A 160 39.89 3.82 -6.33
N ALA A 161 40.00 2.71 -5.60
CA ALA A 161 41.22 1.90 -5.58
C ALA A 161 41.54 1.31 -6.95
N LYS A 162 40.52 0.85 -7.70
CA LYS A 162 40.68 0.44 -9.10
C LYS A 162 41.11 1.61 -9.97
N ARG A 163 40.47 2.77 -9.88
CA ARG A 163 40.83 3.99 -10.63
C ARG A 163 42.24 4.48 -10.32
N ARG A 164 42.70 4.38 -9.07
CA ARG A 164 44.08 4.71 -8.68
C ARG A 164 45.08 3.68 -9.20
N LYS A 165 44.74 2.39 -9.18
CA LYS A 165 45.60 1.31 -9.70
C LYS A 165 45.66 1.28 -11.24
N THR A 166 44.58 1.66 -11.92
CA THR A 166 44.54 1.82 -13.38
C THR A 166 44.93 3.23 -13.84
N GLY A 167 45.09 4.17 -12.91
CA GLY A 167 45.53 5.56 -13.13
C GLY A 167 47.00 5.68 -13.52
N SER A 168 47.77 4.59 -13.45
CA SER A 168 48.98 4.42 -14.23
C SER A 168 48.63 3.75 -15.58
N GLY A 169 48.23 4.56 -16.56
CA GLY A 169 48.47 4.23 -17.98
C GLY A 169 47.35 3.59 -18.82
N PHE A 170 46.05 3.71 -18.50
CA PHE A 170 45.01 3.31 -19.47
C PHE A 170 44.67 4.45 -20.43
N ASN A 171 45.50 4.59 -21.48
CA ASN A 171 45.28 5.57 -22.54
C ASN A 171 44.22 5.02 -23.51
N ILE A 172 42.96 5.41 -23.30
CA ILE A 172 41.77 4.87 -24.00
C ILE A 172 41.89 5.01 -25.53
N GLN A 173 42.62 6.01 -26.03
CA GLN A 173 42.87 6.21 -27.46
C GLN A 173 43.73 5.10 -28.07
N ALA A 174 44.80 4.68 -27.39
CA ALA A 174 45.71 3.64 -27.88
C ALA A 174 45.04 2.25 -27.95
N SER A 175 44.15 1.93 -27.00
CA SER A 175 43.39 0.67 -27.03
C SER A 175 42.30 0.64 -28.11
N LEU A 176 41.76 1.80 -28.47
CA LEU A 176 40.75 1.90 -29.52
C LEU A 176 41.40 1.75 -30.90
N GLU A 177 42.55 2.40 -31.10
CA GLU A 177 43.36 2.30 -32.33
C GLU A 177 43.84 0.86 -32.58
N SER A 178 44.38 0.18 -31.55
CA SER A 178 44.82 -1.21 -31.71
C SER A 178 43.67 -2.16 -32.04
N SER A 179 42.48 -1.92 -31.47
CA SER A 179 41.29 -2.73 -31.76
C SER A 179 40.73 -2.50 -33.17
N ALA A 180 40.91 -1.30 -33.72
CA ALA A 180 40.51 -0.95 -35.07
C ALA A 180 41.47 -1.54 -36.11
N ASP A 181 42.78 -1.53 -35.83
CA ASP A 181 43.79 -2.15 -36.68
C ASP A 181 43.62 -3.68 -36.74
N ASP A 182 43.34 -4.33 -35.61
CA ASP A 182 43.03 -5.78 -35.56
C ASP A 182 41.76 -6.15 -36.33
N PHE A 183 40.77 -5.25 -36.37
CA PHE A 183 39.53 -5.45 -37.13
C PHE A 183 39.76 -5.28 -38.64
N LEU A 184 40.53 -4.27 -39.04
CA LEU A 184 40.90 -4.04 -40.44
C LEU A 184 41.75 -5.17 -41.01
N ALA A 185 42.71 -5.69 -40.25
CA ALA A 185 43.54 -6.82 -40.67
C ALA A 185 42.71 -8.09 -40.92
N LYS A 186 41.72 -8.37 -40.06
CA LYS A 186 40.78 -9.50 -40.27
C LYS A 186 39.88 -9.32 -41.48
N LEU A 187 39.42 -8.09 -41.72
CA LEU A 187 38.60 -7.78 -42.89
C LEU A 187 39.40 -7.96 -44.19
N GLU A 188 40.68 -7.59 -44.19
CA GLU A 188 41.58 -7.74 -45.32
C GLU A 188 41.89 -9.22 -45.62
N GLU A 189 42.09 -10.06 -44.58
CA GLU A 189 42.21 -11.51 -44.74
C GLU A 189 40.95 -12.16 -45.35
N ASP A 190 39.76 -11.71 -44.93
CA ASP A 190 38.49 -12.25 -45.40
C ASP A 190 38.16 -11.79 -46.84
N ILE A 191 38.67 -10.64 -47.28
CA ILE A 191 38.50 -10.14 -48.66
C ILE A 191 39.56 -10.74 -49.62
N MET A 192 40.78 -11.00 -49.15
CA MET A 192 41.87 -11.51 -50.00
C MET A 192 41.90 -13.03 -50.16
N LYS A 193 41.13 -13.82 -49.39
CA LYS A 193 41.01 -15.27 -49.61
C LYS A 193 40.04 -15.55 -50.77
N PRO A 194 40.51 -16.04 -51.94
CA PRO A 194 39.60 -16.45 -53.01
C PRO A 194 38.77 -17.63 -52.51
N LYS A 195 37.44 -17.52 -52.60
CA LYS A 195 36.52 -18.64 -52.37
C LYS A 195 36.85 -19.75 -53.38
N SER A 196 37.48 -20.82 -52.89
CA SER A 196 37.64 -22.09 -53.62
C SER A 196 36.34 -22.87 -53.65
#